data_AF-A0A2G5X3A0-F1
#
_entry.id   AF-A0A2G5X3A0-F1
#
_cell.length_a   1.000
_cell.length_b   1.000
_cell.length_c   1.000
_cell.angle_alpha   90.00
_cell.angle_beta   90.00
_cell.angle_gamma   90.00
#
_symmetry.space_group_name_H-M   'P 1'
#
loop_
_entity.id
_entity.type
_entity.pdbx_description
1 polymer ?
#
loop_
_entity_poly.entity_id
_entity_poly.type
_entity_poly.pdbx_seq_one_letter_code
_entity_poly.pdbx_strand_id
1 'polypeptide(L)' 'MSLASIGVPGLIIILVIILILFGPRKLPEIGSAVGKTLAEFKKATNDILEEDDKDKKTELVKSESIK' A
#
# COMPACT_ATOMS: atom_id res chain seq x y z
N MET A 1 14.56 -15.99 -29.88
CA MET A 1 15.11 -15.74 -28.53
C MET A 1 14.14 -14.80 -27.83
N SER A 2 13.21 -15.34 -27.03
CA SER A 2 12.08 -14.58 -26.51
C SER A 2 12.51 -13.73 -25.31
N LEU A 3 12.12 -12.45 -25.29
CA LEU A 3 12.36 -11.56 -24.13
C LEU A 3 11.81 -12.15 -22.81
N ALA A 4 10.84 -13.07 -22.88
CA ALA A 4 10.29 -13.76 -21.72
C ALA A 4 11.27 -14.76 -21.06
N SER A 5 12.27 -15.29 -21.78
CA SER A 5 13.28 -16.20 -21.18
C SER A 5 14.35 -15.46 -20.37
N ILE A 6 14.32 -14.13 -20.36
CA ILE A 6 15.27 -13.30 -19.60
C ILE A 6 14.98 -13.32 -18.10
N GLY A 7 13.74 -13.65 -17.69
CA GLY A 7 13.36 -13.99 -16.32
C GLY A 7 13.89 -13.05 -15.23
N VAL A 8 14.08 -13.59 -14.02
CA VAL A 8 14.71 -12.90 -12.89
C VAL A 8 16.12 -12.37 -13.25
N PRO A 9 16.97 -13.08 -14.02
CA PRO A 9 18.31 -12.59 -14.37
C PRO A 9 18.35 -11.23 -15.08
N GLY A 10 17.47 -10.95 -16.03
CA GLY A 10 17.48 -9.63 -16.69
C GLY A 10 16.88 -8.52 -15.87
N LEU A 11 15.93 -8.83 -14.97
CA LEU A 11 15.44 -7.84 -14.00
C LEU A 11 16.59 -7.36 -13.11
N ILE A 12 17.47 -8.28 -12.68
CA ILE A 12 18.67 -7.93 -11.90
C ILE A 12 19.60 -6.99 -12.69
N ILE A 13 19.82 -7.24 -13.98
CA ILE A 13 20.68 -6.37 -14.83
C ILE A 13 20.10 -4.95 -14.89
N ILE A 14 18.80 -4.81 -15.13
CA ILE A 14 18.11 -3.51 -15.16
C ILE A 14 18.22 -2.82 -13.80
N LEU A 15 18.00 -3.57 -12.71
CA LEU A 15 18.14 -3.07 -11.35
C LEU A 15 19.54 -2.52 -11.10
N VAL A 16 20.60 -3.24 -11.50
CA VAL A 16 21.99 -2.79 -11.34
C VAL A 16 22.25 -1.48 -12.07
N ILE A 17 21.75 -1.31 -13.30
CA ILE A 17 21.90 -0.05 -14.05
C ILE A 17 21.22 1.11 -13.31
N ILE A 18 19.98 0.91 -12.84
CA ILE A 18 19.25 1.89 -12.02
C ILE A 18 20.02 2.21 -10.74
N LEU A 19 20.58 1.19 -10.08
CA LEU A 19 21.37 1.36 -8.86
C LEU A 19 22.68 2.10 -9.09
N ILE A 20 23.29 2.03 -10.28
CA ILE A 20 24.46 2.84 -10.60
C ILE A 20 24.08 4.31 -10.78
N LEU A 21 22.95 4.59 -11.45
CA LEU A 21 22.47 5.95 -11.69
C LEU A 21 21.99 6.65 -10.42
N PHE A 22 21.20 5.95 -9.61
CA PHE A 22 20.58 6.52 -8.41
C PHE A 22 21.33 6.18 -7.12
N GLY A 23 22.08 5.08 -7.09
CA GLY A 23 22.73 4.56 -5.89
C GLY A 23 21.85 3.56 -5.10
N PRO A 24 22.44 2.53 -4.47
CA PRO A 24 21.72 1.51 -3.69
C PRO A 24 21.01 2.06 -2.45
N ARG A 25 21.38 3.26 -1.99
CA ARG A 25 20.77 3.89 -0.81
C ARG A 25 19.48 4.63 -1.13
N LYS A 26 19.30 5.13 -2.36
CA LYS A 26 18.14 5.96 -2.72
C LYS A 26 16.85 5.15 -2.85
N LEU A 27 16.89 3.95 -3.41
CA LEU A 27 15.68 3.13 -3.55
C LEU A 27 15.05 2.75 -2.19
N PRO A 28 15.81 2.26 -1.19
CA PRO A 28 15.27 2.01 0.16
C PRO A 28 14.80 3.27 0.88
N GLU A 29 15.50 4.40 0.69
CA GLU A 29 15.13 5.68 1.29
C GLU A 29 13.78 6.18 0.79
N ILE A 30 13.58 6.18 -0.54
CA ILE A 30 12.30 6.53 -1.18
C ILE A 30 11.21 5.53 -0.78
N GLY A 31 11.51 4.23 -0.81
CA GLY A 31 10.56 3.18 -0.41
C GLY A 31 10.12 3.31 1.05
N SER A 32 11.03 3.70 1.95
CA SER A 32 10.72 3.94 3.36
C SER A 32 9.83 5.17 3.55
N ALA A 33 10.08 6.25 2.80
CA ALA A 33 9.24 7.45 2.84
C ALA A 33 7.83 7.17 2.31
N VAL A 34 7.73 6.58 1.11
CA VAL A 34 6.46 6.19 0.49
C VAL A 34 5.71 5.16 1.33
N GLY A 35 6.43 4.20 1.92
CA GLY A 35 5.85 3.17 2.79
C GLY A 35 5.20 3.74 4.05
N LYS A 36 5.82 4.75 4.67
CA LYS A 36 5.22 5.46 5.81
C LYS A 36 3.94 6.18 5.40
N THR A 37 3.95 6.90 4.28
CA THR A 37 2.76 7.57 3.75
C THR A 37 1.64 6.58 3.44
N LEU A 38 1.95 5.45 2.79
CA LEU A 38 0.97 4.39 2.50
C LEU A 38 0.43 3.74 3.79
N ALA A 39 1.26 3.57 4.82
CA ALA A 39 0.83 3.01 6.10
C ALA A 39 -0.14 3.95 6.83
N GLU A 40 0.16 5.24 6.86
CA GLU A 40 -0.73 6.27 7.42
C GLU A 40 -2.03 6.39 6.61
N PHE A 41 -1.93 6.37 5.29
CA PHE A 41 -3.10 6.41 4.39
C PHE A 41 -4.00 5.19 4.60
N LYS A 42 -3.42 3.99 4.73
CA LYS A 42 -4.17 2.76 5.03
C LYS A 42 -4.87 2.87 6.39
N LYS A 43 -4.19 3.41 7.40
CA LYS A 43 -4.78 3.58 8.74
C LYS A 43 -5.95 4.56 8.70
N ALA A 44 -5.77 5.73 8.11
CA ALA A 44 -6.84 6.72 7.97
C ALA A 44 -8.05 6.17 7.19
N THR A 45 -7.80 5.43 6.11
CA THR A 45 -8.87 4.76 5.35
C THR A 45 -9.63 3.74 6.19
N ASN A 46 -8.92 2.94 6.99
CA ASN A 46 -9.55 1.97 7.88
C ASN A 46 -10.36 2.64 9.00
N ASP A 47 -9.85 3.71 9.60
CA ASP A 47 -10.54 4.46 10.65
C ASP A 47 -11.88 5.01 10.11
N ILE A 48 -11.90 5.54 8.88
CA ILE A 48 -13.12 6.01 8.20
C ILE A 48 -14.11 4.85 7.95
N LEU A 49 -13.63 3.70 7.46
CA LEU A 49 -14.48 2.53 7.22
C LEU A 49 -15.09 2.00 8.53
N GLU A 50 -14.34 2.01 9.63
CA GLU A 50 -14.83 1.59 10.95
C GLU A 50 -15.80 2.60 11.58
N GLU A 51 -15.65 3.90 11.32
CA GLU A 51 -16.62 4.93 11.73
C GLU A 51 -17.95 4.77 10.98
N ASP A 52 -17.91 4.58 9.65
CA ASP A 52 -19.11 4.31 8.83
C ASP A 52 -19.87 3.04 9.26
N ASP A 53 -19.17 1.99 9.71
CA ASP A 53 -19.79 0.77 10.25
C ASP A 53 -20.37 0.96 11.66
N LYS A 54 -19.77 1.83 12.49
CA LYS A 54 -20.29 2.15 13.83
C LYS A 54 -21.54 3.02 13.78
N ASP A 55 -21.65 3.94 12.81
CA ASP A 55 -22.84 4.74 12.61
C ASP A 55 -24.02 3.90 12.11
N LYS A 56 -23.78 2.93 11.22
CA LYS A 56 -24.83 1.97 10.77
C LYS A 56 -25.32 1.05 11.89
N LYS A 57 -24.45 0.65 12.83
CA LYS A 57 -24.83 -0.20 13.96
C LYS A 57 -25.69 0.54 15.00
N THR A 58 -25.57 1.86 15.08
CA THR A 58 -26.31 2.69 16.05
C THR A 58 -27.74 3.00 15.59
N GLU A 59 -27.98 3.09 14.27
CA GLU A 59 -29.35 3.24 13.74
C GLU A 59 -30.20 1.97 13.85
N LEU A 60 -29.63 0.78 13.66
CA LEU A 60 -30.39 -0.49 13.70
C LEU A 60 -30.91 -0.87 15.10
N VAL A 61 -30.20 -0.47 16.16
CA VAL A 61 -30.63 -0.74 17.56
C VAL A 61 -31.80 0.16 17.98
N LYS A 62 -31.96 1.34 17.38
CA LYS A 62 -33.02 2.30 17.74
C LYS A 62 -34.37 1.97 17.10
N SER A 63 -34.41 1.27 15.96
CA SER A 63 -35.66 0.86 15.30
C SER A 63 -36.33 -0.36 15.92
N GLU A 64 -35.59 -1.21 16.65
CA GLU A 64 -36.12 -2.45 17.23
C GLU A 64 -36.71 -2.26 18.63
N SER A 65 -36.41 -1.15 19.31
CA SER A 65 -36.90 -0.84 20.65
C SER A 65 -38.16 0.03 20.70
N ILE A 66 -38.73 0.39 19.53
CA ILE A 66 -39.96 1.21 19.39
C ILE A 66 -41.14 0.35 18.85
N LYS A 67 -40.92 -0.93 18.51
CA LYS A 67 -42.00 -1.88 18.19
C LYS A 67 -42.45 -2.70 19.39
#